data_AF-A0A3D8QQW7-F1
#
_entry.id   AF-A0A3D8QQW7-F1
#
_cell.length_a   1.000
_cell.length_b   1.000
_cell.length_c   1.000
_cell.angle_alpha   90.00
_cell.angle_beta   90.00
_cell.angle_gamma   90.00
#
_symmetry.space_group_name_H-M   'P 1'
#
loop_
_entity.id
_entity.type
_entity.pdbx_description
1 polymer ?
#
loop_
_entity_poly.entity_id
_entity_poly.type
_entity_poly.pdbx_seq_one_letter_code
_entity_poly.pdbx_strand_id
1 'polypeptide(L)'
;MGVPKMSQLRSGISVNIVLKADQPTGKLTSGCIADILTRSDHPRGIKVRLQDGKIGRVQSLSSSTAVLGGSSSSNPTSPDSSRASLPGRQVGGSMRSGSGHFKMQDDYRNDPVPSESLSLEDYIKPAKQKRKRKNNAATAEPPESQEQNQALLESEFPNIDSALVAAMLLEYPTLAEARGVLQALS
;
A
#
# COMPACT_ATOMS: atom_id res chain seq x y z
N MET A 1 -11.81 22.78 -2.04
CA MET A 1 -11.18 22.36 -0.76
C MET A 1 -9.88 21.65 -1.06
N GLY A 2 -8.76 22.18 -0.58
CA GLY A 2 -7.44 21.59 -0.79
C GLY A 2 -7.27 20.31 0.02
N VAL A 3 -6.73 19.27 -0.60
CA VAL A 3 -6.34 18.04 0.09
C VAL A 3 -5.09 18.34 0.93
N PRO A 4 -5.07 18.00 2.23
CA PRO A 4 -3.89 18.25 3.07
C PRO A 4 -2.70 17.41 2.59
N LYS A 5 -1.51 18.02 2.64
CA LYS A 5 -0.25 17.38 2.26
C LYS A 5 0.26 16.51 3.40
N MET A 6 1.03 15.48 3.07
CA MET A 6 1.58 14.52 4.03
C MET A 6 2.49 15.19 5.04
N SER A 7 3.25 16.20 4.62
CA SER A 7 4.16 16.96 5.50
C SER A 7 3.44 17.66 6.66
N GLN A 8 2.14 17.92 6.54
CA GLN A 8 1.32 18.57 7.58
C GLN A 8 0.68 17.56 8.55
N LEU A 9 0.75 16.26 8.25
CA LEU A 9 0.13 15.20 9.04
C LEU A 9 1.18 14.49 9.90
N ARG A 10 0.89 14.39 11.19
CA ARG A 10 1.67 13.63 12.17
C ARG A 10 0.69 12.82 13.02
N SER A 11 1.17 11.73 13.59
CA SER A 11 0.42 11.00 14.63
C SER A 11 0.10 11.95 15.79
N GLY A 12 -1.11 11.83 16.34
CA GLY A 12 -1.61 12.68 17.41
C GLY A 12 -2.34 13.95 16.97
N ILE A 13 -2.32 14.31 15.68
CA ILE A 13 -3.08 15.48 15.17
C ILE A 13 -4.56 15.13 14.99
N SER A 14 -5.43 16.06 15.40
CA SER A 14 -6.87 15.98 15.18
C SER A 14 -7.23 16.35 13.73
N VAL A 15 -7.94 15.45 13.06
CA VAL A 15 -8.29 15.55 11.64
C VAL A 15 -9.72 15.13 11.39
N ASN A 16 -10.26 15.58 10.27
CA ASN A 16 -11.55 15.14 9.74
C ASN A 16 -11.31 14.18 8.57
N ILE A 17 -11.81 12.96 8.71
CA ILE A 17 -11.68 11.91 7.70
C ILE A 17 -13.04 11.49 7.13
N VAL A 18 -13.03 10.99 5.90
CA VAL A 18 -14.16 10.28 5.28
C VAL A 18 -13.87 8.79 5.33
N LEU A 19 -14.75 8.04 6.00
CA LEU A 19 -14.70 6.58 6.01
C LEU A 19 -15.18 6.02 4.67
N LYS A 20 -14.79 4.78 4.36
CA LYS A 20 -15.23 4.12 3.11
C LYS A 20 -16.75 4.02 3.04
N ALA A 21 -17.41 3.73 4.16
CA ALA A 21 -18.86 3.64 4.29
C ALA A 21 -19.55 4.98 4.04
N ASP A 22 -18.91 6.07 4.43
CA ASP A 22 -19.47 7.42 4.34
C ASP A 22 -19.14 8.13 3.03
N GLN A 23 -18.32 7.54 2.14
CA GLN A 23 -18.00 8.10 0.82
C GLN A 23 -19.21 8.54 -0.03
N PRO A 24 -20.34 7.81 -0.11
CA PRO A 24 -21.52 8.28 -0.85
C PRO A 24 -22.18 9.50 -0.19
N THR A 25 -22.14 9.58 1.14
CA THR A 25 -22.78 10.67 1.91
C THR A 25 -21.87 11.85 2.19
N GLY A 26 -20.56 11.69 2.05
CA GLY A 26 -19.56 12.71 2.39
C GLY A 26 -19.43 13.02 3.88
N LYS A 27 -19.98 12.21 4.79
CA LYS A 27 -19.91 12.46 6.23
C LYS A 27 -18.46 12.45 6.70
N LEU A 28 -18.12 13.46 7.51
CA LEU A 28 -16.81 13.63 8.11
C LEU A 28 -16.83 13.10 9.54
N THR A 29 -15.85 12.26 9.86
CA THR A 29 -15.59 11.82 11.23
C THR A 29 -14.34 12.53 11.73
N SER A 30 -14.46 13.27 12.82
CA SER A 30 -13.33 13.87 13.52
C SER A 30 -12.63 12.84 14.40
N GLY A 31 -11.31 12.95 14.53
CA GLY A 31 -10.53 12.14 15.46
C GLY A 31 -9.03 12.35 15.34
N CYS A 32 -8.27 11.77 16.27
CA CYS A 32 -6.80 11.84 16.29
C CYS A 32 -6.16 10.73 15.45
N ILE A 33 -5.11 11.06 14.69
CA ILE A 33 -4.34 10.09 13.90
C ILE A 33 -3.55 9.16 14.83
N ALA A 34 -3.76 7.85 14.70
CA ALA A 34 -2.90 6.83 15.29
C ALA A 34 -1.75 6.49 14.35
N ASP A 35 -2.05 6.24 13.08
CA ASP A 35 -1.05 5.79 12.10
C ASP A 35 -1.32 6.33 10.69
N ILE A 36 -0.27 6.61 9.94
CA ILE A 36 -0.33 7.11 8.56
C ILE A 36 -0.04 5.95 7.62
N LEU A 37 -1.07 5.50 6.89
CA LEU A 37 -0.99 4.32 6.02
C LEU A 37 -0.59 4.65 4.58
N THR A 38 -0.31 5.92 4.29
CA THR A 38 0.04 6.45 2.98
C THR A 38 1.50 6.85 2.96
N ARG A 39 2.24 6.43 1.92
CA ARG A 39 3.67 6.72 1.76
C ARG A 39 3.98 8.04 1.04
N SER A 40 3.03 8.60 0.29
CA SER A 40 3.24 9.78 -0.56
C SER A 40 1.94 10.58 -0.75
N ASP A 41 2.04 11.83 -1.20
CA ASP A 41 0.85 12.63 -1.47
C ASP A 41 -0.07 11.98 -2.51
N HIS A 42 -1.37 11.95 -2.22
CA HIS A 42 -2.38 11.33 -3.07
C HIS A 42 -3.42 12.35 -3.54
N PRO A 43 -3.90 12.27 -4.80
CA PRO A 43 -4.81 13.26 -5.38
C PRO A 43 -6.17 13.33 -4.68
N ARG A 44 -6.53 12.30 -3.92
CA ARG A 44 -7.82 12.18 -3.22
C ARG A 44 -7.69 12.23 -1.70
N GLY A 45 -6.49 12.44 -1.18
CA GLY A 45 -6.23 12.45 0.26
C GLY A 45 -5.42 11.29 0.78
N ILE A 46 -4.91 11.50 1.98
CA ILE A 46 -3.98 10.64 2.68
C ILE A 46 -4.79 9.65 3.51
N LYS A 47 -4.44 8.37 3.45
CA LYS A 47 -5.10 7.34 4.21
C LYS A 47 -4.48 7.26 5.60
N VAL A 48 -5.31 7.41 6.62
CA VAL A 48 -4.88 7.36 8.02
C VAL A 48 -5.77 6.40 8.82
N ARG A 49 -5.23 5.88 9.91
CA ARG A 49 -5.97 5.16 10.96
C ARG A 49 -6.13 6.10 12.14
N LEU A 50 -7.35 6.27 12.63
CA LEU A 50 -7.62 7.02 13.87
C LEU A 50 -7.30 6.18 15.11
N GLN A 51 -7.21 6.82 16.27
CA GLN A 51 -7.12 6.15 17.58
C GLN A 51 -8.28 5.18 17.82
N ASP A 52 -9.48 5.48 17.31
CA ASP A 52 -10.65 4.60 17.35
C ASP A 52 -10.53 3.33 16.47
N GLY A 53 -9.41 3.14 15.76
CA GLY A 53 -9.20 2.04 14.80
C GLY A 53 -9.87 2.23 13.44
N LYS A 54 -10.69 3.29 13.26
CA LYS A 54 -11.34 3.62 11.99
C LYS A 54 -10.34 4.10 10.94
N ILE A 55 -10.54 3.71 9.68
CA ILE A 55 -9.64 4.02 8.56
C ILE A 55 -10.38 4.85 7.52
N GLY A 56 -9.77 5.97 7.09
CA GLY A 56 -10.38 6.86 6.11
C GLY A 56 -9.38 7.77 5.39
N ARG A 57 -9.91 8.63 4.50
CA ARG A 57 -9.14 9.65 3.79
C ARG A 57 -9.26 10.99 4.52
N VAL A 58 -8.13 11.65 4.77
CA VAL A 58 -8.12 12.98 5.39
C VAL A 58 -8.64 14.03 4.41
N GLN A 59 -9.63 14.81 4.83
CA GLN A 59 -10.18 15.94 4.07
C GLN A 59 -9.74 17.29 4.63
N SER A 60 -9.66 17.43 5.96
CA SER A 60 -9.24 18.67 6.60
C SER A 60 -8.60 18.42 7.98
N LEU A 61 -7.76 19.35 8.40
CA LEU A 61 -7.21 19.41 9.75
C LEU A 61 -8.25 20.08 10.67
N SER A 62 -8.53 19.54 11.85
CA SER A 62 -9.33 20.27 12.84
C SER A 62 -8.39 21.19 13.61
N SER A 63 -8.37 22.48 13.27
CA SER A 63 -7.60 23.50 13.99
C SER A 63 -8.21 23.76 15.37
N SER A 64 -8.10 22.80 16.29
CA SER A 64 -8.57 22.87 17.67
C SER A 64 -7.46 23.40 18.58
N THR A 65 -6.85 24.53 18.22
CA THR A 65 -5.94 25.28 19.11
C THR A 65 -6.68 26.50 19.59
N ALA A 66 -7.43 26.35 20.68
CA ALA A 66 -8.08 27.45 21.39
C ALA A 66 -7.64 27.43 22.86
N VAL A 67 -6.35 27.67 23.11
CA VAL A 67 -5.85 28.16 24.40
C VAL A 67 -4.67 29.12 24.18
N LEU A 68 -4.96 30.40 24.38
CA LEU A 68 -4.11 31.42 25.05
C LEU A 68 -2.69 31.72 24.52
N GLY A 69 -2.54 32.96 24.03
CA GLY A 69 -1.38 33.82 24.33
C GLY A 69 -0.29 33.93 23.26
N GLY A 70 -0.21 35.08 22.58
CA GLY A 70 0.96 35.41 21.75
C GLY A 70 0.75 36.54 20.75
N SER A 71 0.66 37.77 21.25
CA SER A 71 0.87 39.01 20.50
C SER A 71 2.32 39.12 19.98
N SER A 72 2.54 40.03 19.02
CA SER A 72 3.83 40.43 18.38
C SER A 72 4.28 39.52 17.22
N SER A 73 4.69 40.00 16.05
CA SER A 73 5.44 41.21 15.77
C SER A 73 5.09 41.80 14.40
N SER A 74 4.67 43.06 14.44
CA SER A 74 4.85 44.05 13.39
C SER A 74 6.31 44.07 12.87
N ASN A 75 6.52 43.84 11.58
CA ASN A 75 7.74 44.29 10.93
C ASN A 75 7.50 45.70 10.40
N PRO A 76 8.22 46.72 10.91
CA PRO A 76 8.09 48.09 10.45
C PRO A 76 8.70 48.29 9.06
N THR A 77 8.07 49.20 8.34
CA THR A 77 8.45 49.76 7.06
C THR A 77 9.75 50.55 7.17
N SER A 78 10.69 50.32 6.26
CA SER A 78 11.74 51.29 5.92
C SER A 78 11.87 51.38 4.40
N PRO A 79 11.72 52.56 3.80
CA PRO A 79 12.06 52.82 2.41
C PRO A 79 13.57 53.14 2.33
N ASP A 80 14.27 52.59 1.34
CA ASP A 80 15.48 53.26 0.86
C ASP A 80 15.63 53.11 -0.65
N SER A 81 16.11 54.20 -1.20
CA SER A 81 16.14 54.60 -2.59
C SER A 81 17.51 54.33 -3.20
N SER A 82 17.49 54.12 -4.52
CA SER A 82 18.58 54.38 -5.48
C SER A 82 19.68 53.31 -5.71
N ARG A 83 19.66 52.71 -6.91
CA ARG A 83 20.67 52.91 -7.98
C ARG A 83 20.42 52.01 -9.21
N ALA A 84 20.57 52.60 -10.40
CA ALA A 84 20.91 52.00 -11.72
C ALA A 84 19.94 50.96 -12.32
N SER A 85 19.19 51.22 -13.41
CA SER A 85 19.57 51.72 -14.75
C SER A 85 20.64 50.87 -15.45
N LEU A 86 20.22 49.85 -16.22
CA LEU A 86 20.86 49.37 -17.45
C LEU A 86 19.83 48.61 -18.32
N PRO A 87 19.48 49.09 -19.54
CA PRO A 87 18.84 48.26 -20.55
C PRO A 87 19.91 47.64 -21.48
N GLY A 88 20.03 46.33 -21.47
CA GLY A 88 20.84 45.58 -22.44
C GLY A 88 20.51 44.09 -22.35
N ARG A 89 19.78 43.48 -23.28
CA ARG A 89 20.10 43.16 -24.68
C ARG A 89 20.45 41.67 -24.80
N GLN A 90 19.56 40.98 -25.52
CA GLN A 90 19.79 39.90 -26.50
C GLN A 90 19.89 38.41 -26.09
N VAL A 91 18.98 37.67 -26.76
CA VAL A 91 19.18 36.39 -27.46
C VAL A 91 18.94 35.12 -26.65
N GLY A 92 17.90 34.37 -27.04
CA GLY A 92 17.63 33.03 -26.52
C GLY A 92 16.33 32.40 -27.05
N GLY A 93 16.32 32.07 -28.34
CA GLY A 93 15.58 30.94 -28.94
C GLY A 93 14.13 30.64 -28.56
N SER A 94 13.19 31.01 -29.44
CA SER A 94 11.94 30.25 -29.65
C SER A 94 11.74 30.00 -31.14
N MET A 95 12.59 29.16 -31.72
CA MET A 95 12.25 28.44 -32.93
C MET A 95 11.81 27.04 -32.55
N ARG A 96 10.49 26.85 -32.45
CA ARG A 96 9.85 25.60 -32.83
C ARG A 96 8.35 25.84 -32.97
N SER A 97 7.97 26.50 -34.07
CA SER A 97 6.71 26.23 -34.74
C SER A 97 6.78 24.81 -35.31
N GLY A 98 6.70 23.82 -34.41
CA GLY A 98 6.26 22.49 -34.77
C GLY A 98 4.77 22.59 -35.04
N SER A 99 4.42 23.14 -36.20
CA SER A 99 3.14 22.88 -36.86
C SER A 99 3.14 21.40 -37.21
N GLY A 100 2.99 20.56 -36.18
CA GLY A 100 2.60 19.18 -36.28
C GLY A 100 1.19 19.20 -36.82
N HIS A 101 1.09 19.38 -38.14
CA HIS A 101 -0.05 19.01 -38.93
C HIS A 101 -0.26 17.52 -38.64
N PHE A 102 -1.08 17.25 -37.62
CA PHE A 102 -1.62 15.94 -37.34
C PHE A 102 -2.48 15.65 -38.57
N LYS A 103 -1.87 15.09 -39.60
CA LYS A 103 -2.58 14.41 -40.68
C LYS A 103 -3.32 13.30 -39.95
N MET A 104 -4.56 13.57 -39.55
CA MET A 104 -5.55 12.53 -39.45
C MET A 104 -5.68 12.02 -40.88
N GLN A 105 -4.83 11.04 -41.19
CA GLN A 105 -5.12 10.13 -42.28
C GLN A 105 -6.36 9.41 -41.77
N ASP A 106 -7.53 9.85 -42.23
CA ASP A 106 -8.75 9.03 -42.18
C ASP A 106 -8.51 7.87 -43.15
N ASP A 107 -7.61 6.97 -42.76
CA ASP A 107 -7.46 5.65 -43.35
C ASP A 107 -8.60 4.78 -42.81
N TYR A 108 -9.84 5.20 -43.05
CA TYR A 108 -10.94 4.26 -43.22
C TYR A 108 -10.74 3.58 -44.58
N ARG A 109 -9.61 2.89 -44.72
CA ARG A 109 -9.46 1.86 -45.72
C ARG A 109 -10.54 0.85 -45.37
N ASN A 110 -11.49 0.72 -46.29
CA ASN A 110 -12.60 -0.21 -46.23
C ASN A 110 -12.04 -1.63 -46.44
N ASP A 111 -11.12 -2.05 -45.56
CA ASP A 111 -10.67 -3.42 -45.48
C ASP A 111 -11.81 -4.20 -44.83
N PRO A 112 -12.27 -5.31 -45.43
CA PRO A 112 -13.34 -6.10 -44.84
C PRO A 112 -12.88 -6.58 -43.47
N VAL A 113 -13.52 -6.06 -42.42
CA VAL A 113 -13.35 -6.55 -41.05
C VAL A 113 -13.66 -8.04 -41.07
N PRO A 114 -12.74 -8.92 -40.66
CA PRO A 114 -13.04 -10.34 -40.56
C PRO A 114 -14.20 -10.47 -39.58
N SER A 115 -15.34 -10.96 -40.06
CA SER A 115 -16.45 -11.36 -39.20
C SER A 115 -16.09 -12.69 -38.53
N GLU A 116 -14.98 -12.72 -37.79
CA GLU A 116 -14.78 -13.77 -36.80
C GLU A 116 -15.78 -13.48 -35.69
N SER A 117 -16.74 -14.39 -35.53
CA SER A 117 -17.69 -14.37 -34.44
C SER A 117 -16.93 -14.47 -33.14
N LEU A 118 -16.58 -13.31 -32.56
CA LEU A 118 -15.99 -13.17 -31.24
C LEU A 118 -16.91 -13.92 -30.27
N SER A 119 -16.46 -15.09 -29.84
CA SER A 119 -17.25 -15.96 -28.99
C SER A 119 -17.30 -15.36 -27.59
N LEU A 120 -18.44 -15.51 -26.91
CA LEU A 120 -18.62 -14.90 -25.57
C LEU A 120 -17.55 -15.38 -24.57
N GLU A 121 -16.96 -16.55 -24.83
CA GLU A 121 -15.88 -17.15 -24.04
C GLU A 121 -14.58 -16.35 -24.04
N ASP A 122 -14.22 -15.67 -25.14
CA ASP A 122 -12.95 -14.95 -25.26
C ASP A 122 -12.90 -13.69 -24.37
N TYR A 123 -14.07 -13.19 -23.98
CA TYR A 123 -14.18 -12.04 -23.08
C TYR A 123 -14.16 -12.42 -21.59
N ILE A 124 -14.31 -13.72 -21.27
CA ILE A 124 -14.26 -14.21 -19.89
C ILE A 124 -12.80 -14.39 -19.49
N LYS A 125 -12.21 -13.32 -18.98
CA LYS A 125 -10.85 -13.37 -18.39
C LYS A 125 -10.88 -14.32 -17.19
N PRO A 126 -10.08 -15.40 -17.15
CA PRO A 126 -10.02 -16.27 -15.99
C PRO A 126 -9.55 -15.46 -14.78
N ALA A 127 -10.12 -15.76 -13.62
CA ALA A 127 -9.75 -15.10 -12.37
C ALA A 127 -8.25 -15.30 -12.12
N LYS A 128 -7.49 -14.19 -12.11
CA LYS A 128 -6.07 -14.22 -11.75
C LYS A 128 -5.95 -14.70 -10.31
N GLN A 129 -5.44 -15.91 -10.12
CA GLN A 129 -5.06 -16.41 -8.80
C GLN A 129 -4.03 -15.43 -8.21
N LYS A 130 -4.46 -14.66 -7.21
CA LYS A 130 -3.54 -13.83 -6.43
C LYS A 130 -2.58 -14.78 -5.72
N ARG A 131 -1.35 -14.90 -6.23
CA ARG A 131 -0.25 -15.46 -5.45
C ARG A 131 -0.12 -14.60 -4.19
N LYS A 132 -0.60 -15.14 -3.07
CA LYS A 132 -0.44 -14.57 -1.73
C LYS A 132 1.06 -14.39 -1.52
N ARG A 133 1.56 -13.15 -1.54
CA ARG A 133 2.92 -12.87 -1.06
C ARG A 133 2.91 -13.26 0.41
N LYS A 134 3.50 -14.43 0.70
CA LYS A 134 3.75 -14.92 2.06
C LYS A 134 4.77 -13.95 2.65
N ASN A 135 4.30 -13.06 3.52
CA ASN A 135 5.20 -12.33 4.39
C ASN A 135 5.72 -13.35 5.42
N ASN A 136 7.03 -13.40 5.56
CA ASN A 136 7.76 -14.33 6.40
C ASN A 136 7.23 -14.31 7.84
N ALA A 137 6.53 -15.37 8.21
CA ALA A 137 6.28 -15.77 9.58
C ALA A 137 6.38 -17.29 9.58
N ALA A 138 7.46 -17.77 10.20
CA ALA A 138 7.83 -19.16 10.43
C ALA A 138 7.91 -20.06 9.18
N THR A 139 9.10 -20.61 8.98
CA THR A 139 9.35 -21.83 8.20
C THR A 139 8.51 -22.96 8.79
N ALA A 140 7.24 -23.03 8.39
CA ALA A 140 6.50 -24.28 8.38
C ALA A 140 6.99 -25.00 7.14
N GLU A 141 7.88 -25.97 7.36
CA GLU A 141 8.18 -27.01 6.37
C GLU A 141 6.85 -27.57 5.83
N PRO A 142 6.77 -27.90 4.52
CA PRO A 142 5.55 -28.42 3.92
C PRO A 142 4.98 -29.58 4.76
N PRO A 143 3.65 -29.67 4.97
CA PRO A 143 3.05 -30.74 5.78
C PRO A 143 3.41 -32.14 5.23
N GLU A 144 3.71 -32.25 3.94
CA GLU A 144 4.14 -33.48 3.28
C GLU A 144 5.44 -34.06 3.86
N SER A 145 6.39 -33.23 4.30
CA SER A 145 7.68 -33.71 4.84
C SER A 145 7.56 -34.19 6.29
N GLN A 146 6.69 -33.57 7.09
CA GLN A 146 6.42 -34.05 8.45
C GLN A 146 5.68 -35.39 8.45
N GLU A 147 4.70 -35.53 7.55
CA GLU A 147 3.91 -36.76 7.42
C GLU A 147 4.76 -37.93 6.88
N GLN A 148 5.69 -37.67 5.96
CA GLN A 148 6.68 -38.66 5.50
C GLN A 148 7.62 -39.12 6.63
N ASN A 149 8.11 -38.19 7.45
CA ASN A 149 8.97 -38.52 8.58
C ASN A 149 8.21 -39.31 9.66
N GLN A 150 6.95 -38.96 9.90
CA GLN A 150 6.07 -39.70 10.81
C GLN A 150 5.83 -41.12 10.31
N ALA A 151 5.43 -41.30 9.05
CA ALA A 151 5.17 -42.62 8.48
C ALA A 151 6.42 -43.53 8.47
N LEU A 152 7.60 -42.95 8.29
CA LEU A 152 8.87 -43.69 8.36
C LEU A 152 9.12 -44.21 9.78
N LEU A 153 8.95 -43.37 10.80
CA LEU A 153 9.13 -43.77 12.20
C LEU A 153 8.06 -44.76 12.67
N GLU A 154 6.82 -44.63 12.21
CA GLU A 154 5.74 -45.59 12.49
C GLU A 154 6.04 -46.97 11.87
N SER A 155 6.67 -47.02 10.70
CA SER A 155 7.10 -48.29 10.08
C SER A 155 8.29 -48.93 10.80
N GLU A 156 9.15 -48.12 11.40
CA GLU A 156 10.36 -48.56 12.09
C GLU A 156 10.09 -49.02 13.53
N PHE A 157 9.10 -48.42 14.20
CA PHE A 157 8.72 -48.72 15.58
C PHE A 157 7.25 -49.15 15.68
N PRO A 158 6.87 -50.35 15.24
CA PRO A 158 5.47 -50.80 15.23
C PRO A 158 4.86 -50.99 16.64
N ASN A 159 5.69 -51.00 17.68
CA ASN A 159 5.26 -51.15 19.07
C ASN A 159 4.97 -49.82 19.78
N ILE A 160 5.24 -48.67 19.13
CA ILE A 160 5.07 -47.34 19.71
C ILE A 160 3.80 -46.69 19.15
N ASP A 161 3.05 -46.00 20.02
CA ASP A 161 1.83 -45.29 19.62
C ASP A 161 2.12 -44.16 18.62
N SER A 162 1.33 -44.08 17.54
CA SER A 162 1.45 -43.04 16.51
C SER A 162 1.36 -41.62 17.07
N ALA A 163 0.55 -41.42 18.12
CA ALA A 163 0.45 -40.14 18.82
C ALA A 163 1.76 -39.74 19.52
N LEU A 164 2.52 -40.71 20.05
CA LEU A 164 3.81 -40.47 20.67
C LEU A 164 4.86 -40.13 19.61
N VAL A 165 4.87 -40.85 18.48
CA VAL A 165 5.75 -40.54 17.33
C VAL A 165 5.51 -39.11 16.81
N ALA A 166 4.23 -38.71 16.66
CA ALA A 166 3.87 -37.36 16.27
C ALA A 166 4.35 -36.32 17.31
N ALA A 167 4.15 -36.57 18.60
CA ALA A 167 4.59 -35.66 19.66
C ALA A 167 6.13 -35.49 19.67
N MET A 168 6.88 -36.56 19.45
CA MET A 168 8.35 -36.51 19.36
C MET A 168 8.81 -35.67 18.15
N LEU A 169 8.10 -35.70 17.02
CA LEU A 169 8.41 -34.86 15.86
C LEU A 169 8.09 -33.37 16.06
N LEU A 170 7.21 -33.02 17.00
CA LEU A 170 6.98 -31.62 17.38
C LEU A 170 8.01 -31.12 18.41
N GLU A 171 8.43 -31.98 19.33
CA GLU A 171 9.38 -31.63 20.39
C GLU A 171 10.83 -31.61 19.88
N TYR A 172 11.20 -32.52 18.98
CA TYR A 172 12.55 -32.62 18.40
C TYR A 172 12.58 -32.10 16.96
N PRO A 173 13.41 -31.08 16.66
CA PRO A 173 13.45 -30.45 15.34
C PRO A 173 14.08 -31.34 14.25
N THR A 174 14.80 -32.40 14.63
CA THR A 174 15.45 -33.32 13.69
C THR A 174 14.92 -34.75 13.81
N LEU A 175 14.76 -35.42 12.66
CA LEU A 175 14.31 -36.82 12.62
C LEU A 175 15.28 -37.75 13.38
N ALA A 176 16.58 -37.50 13.28
CA ALA A 176 17.60 -38.31 13.94
C ALA A 176 17.48 -38.30 15.47
N GLU A 177 17.21 -37.12 16.05
CA GLU A 177 16.99 -36.99 17.50
C GLU A 177 15.70 -37.69 17.92
N ALA A 178 14.59 -37.47 17.20
CA ALA A 178 13.31 -38.15 17.47
C ALA A 178 13.45 -39.68 17.40
N ARG A 179 14.14 -40.20 16.38
CA ARG A 179 14.44 -41.62 16.21
C ARG A 179 15.28 -42.19 17.35
N GLY A 180 16.32 -41.48 17.77
CA GLY A 180 17.19 -41.93 18.87
C GLY A 180 16.44 -42.05 20.19
N VAL A 181 15.53 -41.12 20.49
CA VAL A 181 14.69 -41.18 21.69
C VAL A 181 13.66 -42.30 21.60
N LEU A 182 12.99 -42.47 20.45
CA LEU A 182 12.06 -43.57 20.22
C LEU A 182 12.74 -44.94 20.34
N GLN A 183 13.98 -45.06 19.86
CA GLN A 183 14.78 -46.28 19.99
C GLN A 183 15.17 -46.61 21.43
N ALA A 184 15.32 -45.61 22.30
CA ALA A 184 15.56 -45.84 23.73
C ALA A 184 14.29 -46.24 24.51
N LEU A 185 13.11 -45.99 23.94
CA LEU A 185 11.80 -46.31 24.52
C LEU A 185 11.21 -47.63 24.00
N SER A 186 11.64 -48.10 22.83
CA SER A 186 11.29 -49.40 22.24
C SER A 186 11.97 -50.56 22.93
#